data_AF-A0A3D0UTT5-F1
#
_entry.id   AF-A0A3D0UTT5-F1
#
_cell.length_a   1.000
_cell.length_b   1.000
_cell.length_c   1.000
_cell.angle_alpha   90.00
_cell.angle_beta   90.00
_cell.angle_gamma   90.00
#
_symmetry.space_group_name_H-M   'P 1'
#
loop_
_entity.id
_entity.type
_entity.pdbx_description
1 polymer ?
#
loop_
_entity_poly.entity_id
_entity_poly.type
_entity_poly.pdbx_seq_one_letter_code
_entity_poly.pdbx_strand_id
1 'polypeptide(L)'
;MPFTIANIELAILEALYNQSVVNKNYAEELIKKIIRKNAKHLNTKVWEDCIKNNKHHSAINKLYKITQTIDPTLAETIKTLIKKYSYFIG
;
A
#
# COMPACT_ATOMS: atom_id res chain seq x y z
N MET A 1 -14.95 12.28 19.52
CA MET A 1 -14.32 12.13 18.20
C MET A 1 -13.93 10.68 18.05
N PRO A 2 -14.62 9.87 17.24
CA PRO A 2 -14.16 8.51 17.02
C PRO A 2 -12.84 8.62 16.26
N PHE A 3 -11.77 8.06 16.81
CA PHE A 3 -10.57 7.81 16.02
C PHE A 3 -11.03 6.90 14.88
N THR A 4 -11.19 7.49 13.68
CA THR A 4 -11.46 6.74 12.46
C THR A 4 -10.43 5.65 12.41
N ILE A 5 -10.86 4.40 12.60
CA ILE A 5 -9.99 3.23 12.59
C ILE A 5 -9.10 3.40 11.37
N ALA A 6 -7.80 3.67 11.59
CA ALA A 6 -6.87 3.79 10.50
C ALA A 6 -6.86 2.42 9.85
N ASN A 7 -7.57 2.30 8.73
CA ASN A 7 -7.64 1.12 7.91
C ASN A 7 -6.21 0.59 7.75
N ILE A 8 -5.99 -0.70 7.99
CA ILE A 8 -4.66 -1.34 7.99
C ILE A 8 -3.89 -0.95 6.72
N GLU A 9 -4.62 -0.78 5.63
CA GLU A 9 -4.22 -0.25 4.33
C GLU A 9 -3.54 1.12 4.40
N LEU A 10 -4.14 2.07 5.13
CA LEU A 10 -3.60 3.42 5.32
C LEU A 10 -2.37 3.39 6.22
N ALA A 11 -2.42 2.60 7.30
CA ALA A 11 -1.28 2.42 8.21
C ALA A 11 -0.06 1.83 7.47
N ILE A 12 -0.27 0.87 6.54
CA ILE A 12 0.78 0.34 5.68
C ILE A 12 1.34 1.43 4.76
N LEU A 13 0.49 2.26 4.15
CA LEU A 13 0.93 3.35 3.28
C LEU A 13 1.73 4.42 4.04
N GLU A 14 1.26 4.83 5.20
CA GLU A 14 1.96 5.79 6.05
C GLU A 14 3.29 5.22 6.55
N ALA A 15 3.32 3.95 6.96
CA ALA A 15 4.54 3.26 7.34
C ALA A 15 5.55 3.19 6.18
N LEU A 16 5.09 3.01 4.93
CA LEU A 16 5.94 3.01 3.72
C LEU A 16 6.37 4.42 3.28
N TYR A 17 5.53 5.42 3.53
CA TYR A 17 5.80 6.81 3.22
C TYR A 17 6.81 7.41 4.19
N ASN A 18 6.67 7.15 5.49
CA ASN A 18 7.49 7.71 6.57
C ASN A 18 8.70 6.85 6.95
N GLN A 19 9.19 6.01 6.02
CA GLN A 19 10.37 5.17 6.31
C GLN A 19 11.63 6.04 6.35
N SER A 20 12.12 6.36 7.56
CA SER A 20 13.51 6.73 7.76
C SER A 20 14.42 5.53 7.42
N VAL A 21 15.57 5.79 6.79
CA VAL A 21 16.49 4.80 6.21
C VAL A 21 16.89 3.68 7.19
N VAL A 22 16.90 3.97 8.49
CA VAL A 22 17.33 3.07 9.58
C VAL A 22 16.37 1.89 9.81
N ASN A 23 15.06 2.04 9.57
CA ASN A 23 14.06 1.01 9.89
C ASN A 23 13.39 0.36 8.67
N LYS A 24 13.95 0.59 7.48
CA LYS A 24 13.33 0.21 6.22
C LYS A 24 13.13 -1.31 6.09
N ASN A 25 14.17 -2.10 6.35
CA ASN A 25 14.09 -3.57 6.27
C ASN A 25 13.09 -4.15 7.29
N TYR A 26 13.14 -3.66 8.52
CA TYR A 26 12.26 -4.14 9.59
C TYR A 26 10.79 -3.81 9.30
N ALA A 27 10.52 -2.59 8.85
CA ALA A 27 9.18 -2.19 8.44
C ALA A 27 8.67 -3.02 7.25
N GLU A 28 9.51 -3.30 6.25
CA GLU A 28 9.13 -4.14 5.11
C GLU A 28 8.79 -5.57 5.53
N GLU A 29 9.55 -6.19 6.44
CA GLU A 29 9.23 -7.53 6.96
C GLU A 29 7.92 -7.57 7.75
N LEU A 30 7.67 -6.55 8.58
CA LEU A 30 6.40 -6.43 9.30
C LEU A 30 5.22 -6.26 8.34
N ILE A 31 5.36 -5.38 7.34
CA ILE A 31 4.32 -5.16 6.32
C ILE A 31 4.06 -6.46 5.57
N LYS A 32 5.10 -7.23 5.20
CA LYS A 32 4.92 -8.53 4.56
C LYS A 32 4.12 -9.50 5.43
N LYS A 33 4.41 -9.57 6.74
CA LYS A 33 3.65 -10.42 7.68
C LYS A 33 2.20 -9.96 7.81
N ILE A 34 1.96 -8.65 7.89
CA ILE A 34 0.61 -8.07 7.99
C ILE A 34 -0.19 -8.37 6.73
N ILE A 35 0.39 -8.16 5.55
CA ILE A 35 -0.26 -8.44 4.27
C ILE A 35 -0.58 -9.93 4.15
N ARG A 36 0.37 -10.83 4.45
CA ARG A 36 0.10 -12.28 4.43
C ARG A 36 -1.02 -12.69 5.38
N LYS A 37 -1.06 -12.10 6.58
CA LYS A 37 -2.07 -12.44 7.60
C LYS A 37 -3.45 -11.85 7.28
N ASN A 38 -3.49 -10.68 6.64
CA ASN A 38 -4.72 -9.94 6.37
C ASN A 38 -5.11 -9.91 4.88
N ALA A 39 -4.45 -10.68 4.00
CA ALA A 39 -4.62 -10.62 2.55
C ALA A 39 -6.10 -10.67 2.11
N LYS A 40 -6.91 -11.49 2.79
CA LYS A 40 -8.35 -11.66 2.52
C LYS A 40 -9.23 -10.51 2.99
N HIS A 41 -8.72 -9.68 3.89
CA HIS A 41 -9.42 -8.56 4.50
C HIS A 41 -8.93 -7.19 3.99
N LEU A 42 -7.87 -7.18 3.17
CA LEU A 42 -7.33 -5.95 2.61
C LEU A 42 -8.30 -5.35 1.59
N ASN A 43 -8.73 -4.12 1.85
CA ASN A 43 -9.63 -3.37 1.00
C ASN A 43 -8.85 -2.48 0.02
N THR A 44 -8.67 -2.99 -1.20
CA THR A 44 -7.95 -2.29 -2.28
C THR A 44 -8.59 -0.97 -2.70
N LYS A 45 -9.86 -0.70 -2.32
CA LYS A 45 -10.51 0.61 -2.55
C LYS A 45 -9.83 1.75 -1.80
N VAL A 46 -9.26 1.48 -0.62
CA VAL A 46 -8.53 2.51 0.15
C VAL A 46 -7.29 2.96 -0.61
N TRP A 47 -6.55 2.00 -1.18
CA TRP A 47 -5.40 2.30 -2.02
C TRP A 47 -5.78 2.99 -3.33
N GLU A 48 -6.91 2.57 -3.94
CA GLU A 48 -7.47 3.28 -5.10
C GLU A 48 -7.74 4.76 -4.79
N ASP A 49 -8.39 5.05 -3.65
CA ASP A 49 -8.69 6.42 -3.23
C ASP A 49 -7.41 7.22 -2.94
N CYS A 50 -6.40 6.61 -2.30
CA CYS A 50 -5.10 7.25 -2.10
C CYS A 50 -4.43 7.64 -3.43
N ILE A 51 -4.42 6.74 -4.42
CA ILE A 51 -3.84 7.01 -5.74
C ILE A 51 -4.64 8.11 -6.46
N LYS A 52 -5.97 8.05 -6.41
CA LYS A 52 -6.86 9.06 -7.03
C LYS A 52 -6.63 10.45 -6.45
N ASN A 53 -6.39 10.56 -5.15
CA ASN A 53 -6.09 11.82 -4.48
C ASN A 53 -4.63 12.27 -4.66
N ASN A 54 -3.82 11.59 -5.48
CA ASN A 54 -2.40 11.82 -5.72
C ASN A 54 -1.58 11.85 -4.40
N LYS A 55 -2.06 11.16 -3.37
CA LYS A 55 -1.37 11.04 -2.07
C LYS A 55 -0.61 9.73 -2.02
N HIS A 56 0.64 9.77 -1.57
CA HIS A 56 1.46 8.58 -1.29
C HIS A 56 1.85 7.70 -2.51
N HIS A 57 1.99 8.25 -3.71
CA HIS A 57 2.47 7.52 -4.91
C HIS A 57 3.75 6.69 -4.66
N SER A 58 4.72 7.26 -3.94
CA SER A 58 5.96 6.57 -3.57
C SER A 58 5.71 5.34 -2.67
N ALA A 59 4.79 5.45 -1.72
CA ALA A 59 4.43 4.37 -0.82
C ALA A 59 3.67 3.25 -1.56
N ILE A 60 2.74 3.60 -2.44
CA ILE A 60 2.02 2.64 -3.30
C ILE A 60 3.00 1.87 -4.19
N ASN A 61 4.01 2.53 -4.77
CA ASN A 61 4.99 1.87 -5.62
C ASN A 61 5.90 0.92 -4.83
N LYS A 62 6.26 1.28 -3.58
CA LYS A 62 6.96 0.37 -2.66
C LYS A 62 6.07 -0.81 -2.26
N LEU A 63 4.80 -0.54 -1.97
CA LEU A 63 3.81 -1.57 -1.64
C LEU A 63 3.71 -2.59 -2.77
N TYR A 64 3.58 -2.11 -4.02
CA TYR A 64 3.58 -2.96 -5.21
C TYR A 64 4.81 -3.89 -5.23
N LYS A 65 6.03 -3.34 -5.08
CA LYS A 65 7.26 -4.16 -5.06
C LYS A 65 7.26 -5.22 -3.96
N ILE A 66 6.80 -4.87 -2.76
CA ILE A 66 6.70 -5.80 -1.63
C ILE A 66 5.72 -6.91 -1.95
N THR A 67 4.54 -6.55 -2.47
CA THR A 67 3.47 -7.48 -2.80
C THR A 67 3.85 -8.42 -3.93
N GLN A 68 4.64 -7.98 -4.92
CA GLN A 68 5.17 -8.86 -5.97
C GLN A 68 5.94 -10.07 -5.42
N THR A 69 6.58 -9.95 -4.27
CA THR A 69 7.35 -11.05 -3.65
C THR A 69 6.50 -11.99 -2.79
N ILE A 70 5.36 -11.53 -2.28
CA ILE A 70 4.57 -12.29 -1.29
C ILE A 70 3.17 -12.69 -1.75
N ASP A 71 2.58 -11.93 -2.68
CA ASP A 71 1.24 -12.10 -3.19
C ASP A 71 1.13 -11.48 -4.61
N PRO A 72 1.43 -12.26 -5.66
CA PRO A 72 1.45 -11.75 -7.03
C PRO A 72 0.07 -11.28 -7.51
N THR A 73 -1.02 -11.89 -7.04
CA THR A 73 -2.39 -11.51 -7.39
C THR A 73 -2.76 -10.12 -6.88
N LEU A 74 -2.43 -9.82 -5.62
CA LEU A 74 -2.60 -8.48 -5.06
C LEU A 74 -1.68 -7.48 -5.77
N ALA A 75 -0.46 -7.88 -6.14
CA ALA A 75 0.46 -7.03 -6.89
C ALA A 75 -0.11 -6.63 -8.27
N GLU A 76 -0.73 -7.55 -9.01
CA GLU A 76 -1.41 -7.24 -10.27
C GLU A 76 -2.60 -6.29 -10.07
N THR A 77 -3.34 -6.46 -8.98
CA THR A 77 -4.44 -5.55 -8.62
C THR A 77 -3.91 -4.14 -8.38
N ILE A 78 -2.87 -3.98 -7.55
CA ILE A 78 -2.23 -2.69 -7.28
C ILE A 78 -1.66 -2.08 -8.56
N LYS A 79 -1.00 -2.88 -9.41
CA LYS A 79 -0.47 -2.42 -10.70
C LYS A 79 -1.56 -1.87 -11.62
N THR A 80 -2.71 -2.54 -11.64
CA THR A 80 -3.88 -2.13 -12.43
C THR A 80 -4.44 -0.80 -11.92
N LEU A 81 -4.54 -0.64 -10.59
CA LEU A 81 -4.93 0.62 -9.97
C LEU A 81 -3.93 1.74 -10.30
N ILE A 82 -2.62 1.50 -10.14
CA ILE A 82 -1.59 2.49 -10.50
C ILE A 82 -1.74 2.90 -11.97
N LYS A 83 -1.85 1.95 -12.90
CA LYS A 83 -1.99 2.27 -14.34
C LYS A 83 -3.26 3.07 -14.64
N LYS A 84 -4.39 2.66 -14.06
CA LYS A 84 -5.70 3.30 -14.26
C LYS A 84 -5.70 4.77 -13.84
N TYR A 85 -5.01 5.12 -12.75
CA TYR A 85 -5.00 6.47 -12.20
C TYR A 85 -3.73 7.27 -12.51
N SER A 86 -2.60 6.62 -12.84
CA SER A 86 -1.43 7.31 -13.42
C SER A 86 -1.73 7.90 -14.79
N TYR A 87 -2.63 7.28 -15.57
CA TYR A 87 -3.08 7.84 -16.85
C TYR A 87 -3.94 9.11 -16.69
N PHE A 88 -4.46 9.37 -15.48
CA PHE A 88 -5.25 10.57 -15.17
C PHE A 88 -4.39 11.81 -14.85
N ILE A 89 -3.05 11.67 -14.85
CA ILE A 89 -2.07 12.76 -14.70
C ILE A 89 -1.46 13.09 -16.09
N GLY A 90 -2.24 12.86 -17.16
CA GLY A 90 -1.92 13.28 -18.53
C GLY A 90 -2.73 14.50 -18.92
#